data_AF-X1PZA0-F1
#
_entry.id   AF-X1PZA0-F1
#
_cell.length_a   1.000
_cell.length_b   1.000
_cell.length_c   1.000
_cell.angle_alpha   90.00
_cell.angle_beta   90.00
_cell.angle_gamma   90.00
#
_symmetry.space_group_name_H-M   'P 1'
#
loop_
_entity.id
_entity.type
_entity.pdbx_description
1 polymer ?
#
loop_
_entity_poly.entity_id
_entity_poly.type
_entity_poly.pdbx_seq_one_letter_code
_entity_poly.pdbx_strand_id
1 'polypeptide(L)' 'MANIFREALGILDNKHGDELNDEEEELLSAALIPLMILPQYNHVDLREGLAELARMVEEPDSR' A
#
# COMPACT_ATOMS: atom_id res chain seq x y z
N MET A 1 -10.68 0.41 -11.14
CA MET A 1 -10.80 0.15 -9.68
C MET A 1 -9.82 1.08 -9.01
N ALA A 2 -10.22 1.84 -7.99
CA ALA A 2 -9.27 2.60 -7.17
C ALA A 2 -8.39 1.59 -6.42
N ASN A 3 -7.06 1.75 -6.45
CA ASN A 3 -6.12 0.80 -5.89
C ASN A 3 -5.47 1.41 -4.65
N ILE A 4 -5.95 0.99 -3.49
CA ILE A 4 -5.51 1.51 -2.20
C ILE A 4 -3.99 1.41 -2.01
N PHE A 5 -3.34 0.39 -2.56
CA PHE A 5 -1.89 0.21 -2.45
C PHE A 5 -1.12 1.21 -3.30
N ARG A 6 -1.65 1.57 -4.48
CA ARG A 6 -1.07 2.61 -5.34
C ARG A 6 -1.27 4.01 -4.75
N GLU A 7 -2.43 4.24 -4.17
CA GLU A 7 -2.72 5.50 -3.47
C GLU A 7 -1.83 5.66 -2.23
N ALA A 8 -1.66 4.60 -1.44
CA ALA A 8 -0.73 4.57 -0.31
C ALA A 8 0.73 4.88 -0.72
N LEU A 9 1.21 4.30 -1.84
CA LEU A 9 2.53 4.64 -2.39
C LEU A 9 2.63 6.12 -2.74
N GLY A 10 1.60 6.66 -3.42
CA GLY A 10 1.55 8.07 -3.78
C GLY A 10 1.62 8.98 -2.55
N ILE A 11 0.94 8.62 -1.46
CA ILE A 11 1.01 9.36 -0.20
C ILE A 11 2.44 9.30 0.37
N LEU A 12 3.02 8.09 0.49
CA LEU A 12 4.36 7.90 1.05
C LEU A 12 5.47 8.58 0.23
N ASP A 13 5.30 8.70 -1.09
CA ASP A 13 6.26 9.37 -1.98
C ASP A 13 6.22 10.90 -1.87
N ASN A 14 5.06 11.47 -1.54
CA ASN A 14 4.82 12.90 -1.67
C ASN A 14 4.57 13.62 -0.34
N LYS A 15 4.35 12.89 0.75
CA LYS A 15 3.99 13.46 2.06
C LYS A 15 4.78 12.84 3.21
N HIS A 16 5.07 13.68 4.20
CA HIS A 16 5.55 13.24 5.51
C HIS A 16 4.37 13.10 6.49
N GLY A 17 4.59 12.37 7.60
CA GLY A 17 3.51 11.97 8.51
C GLY A 17 2.72 13.13 9.13
N ASP A 18 3.34 14.29 9.28
CA ASP A 18 2.72 15.52 9.78
C ASP A 18 1.88 16.28 8.73
N GLU A 19 1.95 15.86 7.46
CA GLU A 19 1.22 16.45 6.33
C GLU A 19 -0.01 15.61 5.92
N LEU A 20 -0.25 14.50 6.62
CA LEU A 20 -1.37 13.60 6.37
C LEU A 20 -2.64 14.15 6.98
N ASN A 21 -3.75 14.02 6.25
CA ASN A 21 -5.08 14.19 6.83
C ASN A 21 -5.65 12.86 7.32
N ASP A 22 -6.75 12.91 8.06
CA ASP A 22 -7.40 11.73 8.65
C ASP A 22 -7.74 10.64 7.61
N GLU A 23 -8.18 11.01 6.39
CA GLU A 23 -8.52 10.06 5.34
C GLU A 23 -7.26 9.37 4.79
N GLU A 24 -6.16 10.10 4.63
CA GLU A 24 -4.88 9.57 4.18
C GLU A 24 -4.24 8.65 5.23
N GLU A 25 -4.36 9.01 6.51
CA GLU A 25 -3.94 8.14 7.62
C GLU A 25 -4.74 6.83 7.64
N GLU A 26 -6.06 6.91 7.48
CA GLU A 26 -6.93 5.73 7.43
C GLU A 26 -6.62 4.86 6.21
N LEU A 27 -6.40 5.48 5.04
CA LEU A 27 -6.01 4.79 3.81
C LEU A 27 -4.68 4.06 3.98
N LEU A 28 -3.66 4.73 4.51
CA LEU A 28 -2.37 4.11 4.80
C LEU A 28 -2.53 2.95 5.78
N SER A 29 -3.25 3.16 6.88
CA SER A 29 -3.51 2.11 7.87
C SER A 29 -4.12 0.87 7.22
N ALA A 30 -5.16 1.04 6.40
CA ALA A 30 -5.81 -0.05 5.70
C ALA A 30 -4.90 -0.73 4.65
N ALA A 31 -4.13 0.04 3.88
CA ALA A 31 -3.22 -0.47 2.86
C ALA A 31 -2.06 -1.29 3.45
N LEU A 32 -1.66 -1.01 4.70
CA LEU A 32 -0.55 -1.67 5.36
C LEU A 32 -0.94 -2.99 6.05
N ILE A 33 -2.22 -3.23 6.32
CA ILE A 33 -2.69 -4.47 6.98
C ILE A 33 -2.14 -5.74 6.31
N PRO A 34 -2.21 -5.92 4.97
CA PRO A 34 -1.69 -7.13 4.34
C PRO A 34 -0.20 -7.35 4.60
N LEU A 35 0.61 -6.29 4.61
CA LEU A 35 2.05 -6.38 4.88
C LEU A 35 2.33 -6.80 6.33
N MET A 36 1.45 -6.45 7.27
CA MET A 36 1.59 -6.80 8.68
C MET A 36 1.18 -8.25 9.00
N ILE A 37 0.21 -8.80 8.25
CA ILE A 37 -0.38 -10.11 8.57
C ILE A 37 0.16 -11.25 7.70
N LEU A 38 0.65 -10.96 6.50
CA LEU A 38 1.08 -11.96 5.54
C LEU A 38 2.60 -12.23 5.64
N PRO A 39 3.02 -13.44 6.04
CA PRO A 39 4.43 -13.73 6.34
C PRO A 39 5.40 -13.51 5.18
N GLN A 40 4.93 -13.59 3.93
CA GLN A 40 5.76 -13.38 2.75
C GLN A 40 6.33 -11.94 2.65
N TYR A 41 5.72 -10.96 3.34
CA TYR A 41 6.19 -9.58 3.35
C TYR A 41 7.09 -9.23 4.53
N ASN A 42 7.37 -10.18 5.45
CA ASN A 42 8.21 -9.93 6.64
C ASN A 42 9.65 -9.49 6.33
N HIS A 43 10.12 -9.71 5.11
CA HIS A 43 11.49 -9.41 4.67
C HIS A 43 11.53 -8.34 3.57
N VAL A 44 10.38 -7.77 3.22
CA VAL A 44 10.23 -6.85 2.10
C VAL A 44 10.14 -5.43 2.65
N ASP A 45 10.74 -4.46 1.96
CA ASP A 45 10.56 -3.05 2.31
C ASP A 45 9.08 -2.66 2.16
N LEU A 46 8.62 -1.73 3.00
CA LEU A 46 7.25 -1.21 2.97
C LEU A 46 6.79 -0.83 1.56
N ARG A 47 7.63 -0.09 0.82
CA ARG A 47 7.32 0.42 -0.52
C ARG A 47 7.30 -0.70 -1.54
N GLU A 48 8.24 -1.64 -1.44
CA GLU A 48 8.28 -2.81 -2.31
C GLU A 48 7.05 -3.69 -2.12
N GLY A 49 6.65 -3.92 -0.87
CA GLY A 49 5.46 -4.70 -0.54
C GLY A 49 4.17 -4.05 -1.06
N LEU A 50 4.01 -2.74 -0.90
CA LEU A 50 2.87 -2.00 -1.46
C LEU A 50 2.86 -2.03 -2.99
N ALA A 51 4.01 -1.95 -3.64
CA ALA A 51 4.10 -2.01 -5.11
C ALA A 51 3.70 -3.39 -5.65
N GLU A 52 4.13 -4.47 -4.97
CA GLU A 52 3.74 -5.83 -5.33
C GLU A 52 2.23 -6.04 -5.18
N LEU A 53 1.65 -5.63 -4.04
CA LEU A 53 0.21 -5.68 -3.80
C LEU A 53 -0.57 -4.86 -4.83
N ALA A 54 -0.08 -3.66 -5.17
CA ALA A 54 -0.69 -2.83 -6.18
C ALA A 54 -0.75 -3.54 -7.54
N ARG A 55 0.36 -4.17 -7.95
CA ARG A 55 0.44 -4.93 -9.21
C ARG A 55 -0.51 -6.13 -9.20
N MET A 56 -0.61 -6.87 -8.10
CA MET A 56 -1.51 -8.02 -7.99
C MET A 56 -3.00 -7.65 -8.15
N VAL A 57 -3.40 -6.47 -7.64
CA VAL A 57 -4.79 -6.00 -7.73
C VAL A 57 -5.12 -5.45 -9.12
N GLU A 58 -4.16 -4.82 -9.80
CA GLU A 58 -4.36 -4.21 -11.13
C GLU A 58 -4.24 -5.20 -12.27
N GLU A 59 -3.38 -6.20 -12.11
CA GLU A 59 -3.18 -7.29 -13.04
C GLU A 59 -3.67 -8.59 -12.39
N PRO A 60 -4.96 -8.72 -12.05
CA PRO A 60 -5.49 -10.02 -11.66
C PRO A 60 -5.36 -10.90 -12.89
N ASP A 61 -4.42 -11.83 -12.81
CA ASP A 61 -3.98 -12.77 -13.85
C ASP A 61 -5.15 -13.10 -14.80
N SER A 62 -5.00 -12.73 -16.08
CA SER A 62 -5.92 -13.11 -17.15
C SER A 62 -5.77 -14.61 -17.40
N ARG A 63 -6.35 -15.43 -16.52
CA ARG A 63 -6.41 -16.89 -16.62
C ARG A 63 -7.85 -17.36 -16.80
#